data_AF-A0A2T4IPY0-F1
#
_entry.id   AF-A0A2T4IPY0-F1
#
_cell.length_a   1.000
_cell.length_b   1.000
_cell.length_c   1.000
_cell.angle_alpha   90.00
_cell.angle_beta   90.00
_cell.angle_gamma   90.00
#
_symmetry.space_group_name_H-M   'P 1'
#
loop_
_entity.id
_entity.type
_entity.pdbx_description
1 polymer ?
#
loop_
_entity_poly.entity_id
_entity_poly.type
_entity_poly.pdbx_seq_one_letter_code
_entity_poly.pdbx_strand_id
1 'polypeptide(L)' 'MPRAISYKGEIITELSDGEDWVVVGDKIIIADPIDPMRSQEITVPDGDIEGLIEVWEGGA' A
#
# COMPACT_ATOMS: atom_id res chain seq x y z
N MET A 1 -10.66 -9.87 -4.27
CA MET A 1 -9.49 -10.71 -3.91
C MET A 1 -8.64 -9.85 -3.01
N PRO A 2 -8.07 -10.37 -1.90
CA PRO A 2 -7.27 -9.54 -1.01
C PRO A 2 -6.08 -8.96 -1.77
N ARG A 3 -5.93 -7.64 -1.71
CA ARG A 3 -4.78 -6.91 -2.26
C ARG A 3 -3.85 -6.57 -1.11
N ALA A 4 -2.55 -6.55 -1.37
CA ALA A 4 -1.57 -6.21 -0.35
C ALA A 4 -0.46 -5.35 -0.94
N ILE A 5 0.08 -4.47 -0.10
CA ILE A 5 1.31 -3.73 -0.38
C ILE A 5 2.45 -4.52 0.23
N SER A 6 3.42 -4.89 -0.60
CA SER A 6 4.62 -5.59 -0.17
C SER A 6 5.88 -4.82 -0.54
N TYR A 7 6.94 -5.09 0.23
CA TYR A 7 8.28 -4.60 -0.03
C TYR A 7 9.27 -5.75 0.14
N LYS A 8 10.04 -6.03 -0.90
CA LYS A 8 11.02 -7.13 -0.94
C LYS A 8 10.41 -8.50 -0.58
N GLY A 9 9.14 -8.72 -0.95
CA GLY A 9 8.41 -9.96 -0.67
C GLY A 9 7.79 -10.05 0.72
N GLU A 10 7.96 -9.05 1.58
CA GLU A 10 7.27 -8.96 2.88
C GLU A 10 6.02 -8.08 2.77
N ILE A 11 4.89 -8.56 3.29
CA ILE A 11 3.64 -7.78 3.33
C ILE A 11 3.78 -6.70 4.40
N ILE A 12 3.67 -5.44 3.99
CA ILE A 12 3.67 -4.28 4.90
C ILE A 12 2.25 -4.01 5.39
N THR A 13 1.27 -4.11 4.51
CA THR A 13 -0.14 -3.93 4.84
C THR A 13 -1.05 -4.62 3.84
N GLU A 14 -2.23 -5.00 4.30
CA GLU A 14 -3.33 -5.44 3.46
C GLU A 14 -4.17 -4.23 3.02
N LEU A 15 -4.81 -4.35 1.85
CA LEU A 15 -5.77 -3.41 1.30
C LEU A 15 -7.15 -4.06 1.32
N SER A 16 -8.10 -3.36 1.91
CA SER A 16 -9.51 -3.72 1.88
C SER A 16 -10.10 -3.58 0.48
N ASP A 17 -11.22 -4.24 0.25
CA ASP A 17 -12.00 -4.04 -0.97
C ASP A 17 -12.45 -2.57 -1.04
N GLY A 18 -12.14 -1.92 -2.16
CA GLY A 18 -12.45 -0.50 -2.40
C GLY A 18 -11.31 0.47 -2.10
N GLU A 19 -10.32 0.10 -1.27
CA GLU A 19 -9.19 0.98 -0.98
C GLU A 19 -8.26 1.15 -2.20
N ASP A 20 -7.72 2.35 -2.37
CA ASP A 20 -6.68 2.66 -3.35
C ASP A 20 -5.45 3.21 -2.64
N TRP A 21 -4.29 3.20 -3.31
CA TRP A 21 -3.03 3.60 -2.70
C TRP A 21 -2.16 4.42 -3.65
N VAL A 22 -1.34 5.29 -3.07
CA VAL A 22 -0.38 6.11 -3.81
C VAL A 22 0.85 6.40 -2.97
N VAL A 23 2.02 6.44 -3.62
CA VAL A 23 3.28 6.85 -2.98
C VAL A 23 3.48 8.34 -3.16
N VAL A 24 3.71 9.06 -2.07
CA VAL A 24 3.98 10.50 -2.04
C VAL A 24 5.25 10.74 -1.20
N GLY A 25 6.39 10.88 -1.88
CA GLY A 25 7.67 11.04 -1.20
C GLY A 25 8.06 9.76 -0.44
N ASP A 26 8.20 9.88 0.88
CA ASP A 26 8.53 8.81 1.82
C ASP A 26 7.30 8.18 2.49
N LYS A 27 6.10 8.43 1.94
CA LYS A 27 4.84 7.90 2.46
C LYS A 27 4.05 7.15 1.41
N ILE A 28 3.32 6.15 1.88
CA ILE A 28 2.24 5.50 1.14
C ILE A 28 0.93 5.93 1.78
N ILE A 29 0.07 6.54 0.97
CA ILE A 29 -1.28 6.93 1.36
C ILE A 29 -2.22 5.86 0.84
N ILE A 30 -3.01 5.29 1.72
CA ILE A 30 -4.08 4.35 1.38
C ILE A 30 -5.38 5.04 1.72
N ALA A 31 -6.31 5.11 0.79
CA ALA A 31 -7.57 5.80 0.98
C ALA A 31 -8.71 5.01 0.33
N ASP A 32 -9.86 4.99 0.99
CA ASP A 32 -11.10 4.57 0.38
C ASP A 32 -11.67 5.78 -0.39
N PRO A 33 -11.84 5.70 -1.73
CA PRO A 33 -12.39 6.78 -2.53
C PRO A 33 -13.86 7.07 -2.22
N ILE A 34 -14.57 6.13 -1.58
CA ILE A 34 -15.96 6.27 -1.13
C ILE A 34 -16.02 6.90 0.27
N ASP A 35 -15.08 6.55 1.15
CA ASP A 35 -14.98 7.10 2.51
C ASP A 35 -13.56 7.61 2.83
N PRO A 36 -13.30 8.91 2.59
CA PRO A 36 -12.00 9.52 2.88
C PRO A 36 -11.59 9.47 4.35
N MET A 37 -12.54 9.25 5.28
CA MET A 37 -12.21 9.13 6.72
C MET A 37 -11.48 7.82 7.04
N ARG A 38 -11.50 6.85 6.13
CA ARG A 38 -10.79 5.57 6.27
C ARG A 38 -9.37 5.61 5.71
N SER A 39 -8.85 6.80 5.38
CA SER A 39 -7.47 6.94 4.90
C SER A 39 -6.46 6.60 6.00
N GLN A 40 -5.41 5.89 5.63
CA GLN A 40 -4.24 5.63 6.46
C GLN A 40 -2.95 6.04 5.73
N GLU A 41 -1.95 6.43 6.50
CA GLU A 41 -0.62 6.74 6.00
C GLU A 41 0.36 5.75 6.63
N ILE A 42 1.22 5.15 5.79
CA ILE A 42 2.33 4.33 6.24
C ILE A 42 3.63 4.92 5.68
N THR A 43 4.69 4.88 6.49
CA THR A 43 6.02 5.30 6.04
C THR A 43 6.57 4.26 5.08
N VAL A 44 7.12 4.71 3.95
CA VAL A 44 7.86 3.86 3.01
C VAL A 44 9.05 3.26 3.76
N PRO A 45 9.25 1.93 3.74
CA PRO A 45 10.37 1.32 4.45
C PRO A 45 11.72 1.87 3.99
N ASP A 46 12.63 2.03 4.95
CA ASP A 46 13.98 2.52 4.68
C ASP A 46 14.69 1.64 3.63
N GLY A 47 15.40 2.30 2.71
CA GLY A 47 16.11 1.63 1.62
C GLY A 47 15.27 1.34 0.39
N ASP A 48 14.02 1.81 0.33
CA ASP A 48 13.24 1.86 -0.91
C ASP A 48 13.69 3.03 -1.80
N ILE A 49 14.96 2.98 -2.23
CA ILE A 49 15.57 3.99 -3.12
C ILE A 49 15.25 3.67 -4.59
N GLU A 50 14.72 2.47 -4.85
CA GLU A 50 14.55 1.87 -6.17
C GLU A 50 13.09 1.78 -6.63
N GLY A 51 12.11 2.13 -5.78
CA GLY A 51 10.68 1.98 -6.10
C GLY A 51 10.25 0.52 -6.13
N LEU A 52 10.73 -0.27 -5.16
CA LEU A 52 10.45 -1.70 -4.97
C LEU A 52 9.15 -1.95 -4.20
N ILE A 53 8.34 -0.91 -3.96
CA ILE A 53 6.96 -1.09 -3.51
C ILE A 53 6.18 -1.73 -4.64
N GLU A 54 5.71 -2.95 -4.38
CA GLU A 54 4.88 -3.72 -5.31
C GLU A 54 3.50 -3.90 -4.69
N VAL A 55 2.47 -3.80 -5.54
CA VAL A 55 1.12 -4.20 -5.15
C VAL A 55 0.75 -5.48 -5.86
N TRP A 56 0.48 -6.48 -5.04
CA TRP A 56 0.12 -7.82 -5.47
C TRP A 56 -1.40 -7.92 -5.49
N GLU A 57 -1.98 -7.95 -6.69
CA GLU A 57 -3.36 -8.38 -6.90
C GLU A 57 -3.37 -9.92 -7.01
N GLY A 58 -3.41 -10.59 -5.87
CA GLY A 58 -3.59 -12.04 -5.81
C GLY A 58 -2.53 -12.75 -4.98
N GLY A 59 -3.02 -13.49 -3.99
CA GLY A 59 -2.27 -14.53 -3.31
C GLY A 59 -3.22 -15.65 -2.91
N ALA A 60 -3.29 -16.68 -3.75
CA ALA A 60 -3.54 -18.04 -3.32
C ALA A 60 -2.30 -18.86 -3.70
#